data_AF-A0A2A4ZV81-F1
#
_entry.id   AF-A0A2A4ZV81-F1
#
_cell.length_a   1.000
_cell.length_b   1.000
_cell.length_c   1.000
_cell.angle_alpha   90.00
_cell.angle_beta   90.00
_cell.angle_gamma   90.00
#
_symmetry.space_group_name_H-M   'P 1'
#
loop_
_entity.id
_entity.type
_entity.pdbx_description
1 polymer ?
#
loop_
_entity_poly.entity_id
_entity_poly.type
_entity_poly.pdbx_seq_one_letter_code
_entity_poly.pdbx_strand_id
1 'polypeptide(L)'
;MAQVGVQFKYLIQPLPVNPFLGDDRILISDISNGLFVLELTDLDLDDDGVIDGCEPELFIRGEVNGDGVVDIADVVFVLDYLFVGESDPGCQDAGDGNDDGAIDLADAITLLGFLFSGDAAPQAPFPECGIDPTADALECESYGACP
;
A
#
# COMPACT_ATOMS: atom_id res chain seq x y z
N MET A 1 -24.38 24.93 -28.95
CA MET A 1 -22.95 24.72 -28.67
C MET A 1 -22.49 25.81 -27.73
N ALA A 2 -22.21 25.48 -26.48
CA ALA A 2 -21.41 26.32 -25.59
C ALA A 2 -20.69 25.36 -24.63
N GLN A 3 -19.43 25.05 -24.93
CA GLN A 3 -18.56 24.32 -24.02
C GLN A 3 -18.31 25.21 -22.80
N VAL A 4 -18.72 24.77 -21.62
CA VAL A 4 -18.31 25.39 -20.36
C VAL A 4 -16.92 24.82 -20.05
N GLY A 5 -15.89 25.56 -20.48
CA GLY A 5 -14.51 25.24 -20.15
C GLY A 5 -14.23 25.59 -18.70
N VAL A 6 -14.12 24.57 -17.83
CA VAL A 6 -13.62 24.76 -16.46
C VAL A 6 -12.10 24.92 -16.56
N GLN A 7 -11.63 26.17 -16.43
CA GLN A 7 -10.20 26.46 -16.32
C GLN A 7 -9.80 26.31 -14.86
N PHE A 8 -9.10 25.22 -14.53
CA PHE A 8 -8.43 25.05 -13.25
C PHE A 8 -7.27 26.04 -13.16
N LYS A 9 -7.52 27.20 -12.54
CA LYS A 9 -6.46 28.16 -12.23
C LYS A 9 -6.06 27.96 -10.77
N TYR A 10 -5.09 27.08 -10.55
CA TYR A 10 -4.41 26.96 -9.25
C TYR A 10 -3.72 28.29 -8.94
N LEU A 11 -4.33 29.10 -8.08
CA LEU A 11 -3.71 30.30 -7.52
C LEU A 11 -3.12 29.91 -6.16
N ILE A 12 -1.89 29.40 -6.21
CA ILE A 12 -0.98 29.37 -5.06
C ILE A 12 -0.68 30.83 -4.65
N GLN A 13 -1.36 31.32 -3.62
CA GLN A 13 -1.00 32.55 -2.90
C GLN A 13 -0.46 32.13 -1.53
N PRO A 14 0.61 32.75 -1.01
CA PRO A 14 1.23 32.31 0.25
C PRO A 14 0.39 32.81 1.43
N LEU A 15 -0.26 31.91 2.17
CA LEU A 15 -0.89 32.22 3.46
C LEU A 15 0.05 31.80 4.61
N PRO A 16 0.09 32.56 5.73
CA PRO A 16 1.06 32.37 6.81
C PRO A 16 0.59 31.37 7.88
N VAL A 17 -0.06 30.28 7.48
CA VAL A 17 -0.40 29.13 8.34
C VAL A 17 -0.41 27.88 7.45
N ASN A 18 0.30 26.83 7.85
CA ASN A 18 0.20 25.51 7.20
C ASN A 18 -1.28 25.10 7.24
N PRO A 19 -2.01 25.05 6.11
CA PRO A 19 -3.45 24.77 6.13
C PRO A 19 -3.78 23.29 6.26
N PHE A 20 -2.77 22.43 6.42
CA PHE A 20 -2.91 20.98 6.37
C PHE A 20 -2.06 20.40 7.49
N LEU A 21 -2.73 20.06 8.59
CA LEU A 21 -2.27 19.09 9.58
C LEU A 21 -3.51 18.73 10.41
N GLY A 22 -4.18 17.64 10.01
CA GLY A 22 -5.42 17.10 10.58
C GLY A 22 -6.70 17.92 10.29
N ASP A 23 -7.78 17.22 9.93
CA ASP A 23 -9.11 17.69 9.47
C ASP A 23 -9.26 17.86 7.94
N ASP A 24 -9.31 16.77 7.18
CA ASP A 24 -9.39 16.79 5.71
C ASP A 24 -10.64 17.48 5.14
N ARG A 25 -10.52 18.79 4.89
CA ARG A 25 -11.55 19.61 4.24
C ARG A 25 -10.93 20.32 3.04
N ILE A 26 -11.37 19.96 1.83
CA ILE A 26 -11.04 20.75 0.64
C ILE A 26 -11.95 21.99 0.63
N LEU A 27 -11.36 23.17 0.84
CA LEU A 27 -12.06 24.45 0.71
C LEU A 27 -12.18 24.84 -0.76
N ILE A 28 -13.33 24.56 -1.38
CA ILE A 28 -13.67 25.11 -2.70
C ILE A 28 -14.44 26.41 -2.48
N SER A 29 -13.78 27.56 -2.67
CA SER A 29 -14.48 28.84 -2.72
C SER A 29 -15.06 29.06 -4.11
N ASP A 30 -16.39 29.13 -4.23
CA ASP A 30 -17.05 29.68 -5.42
C ASP A 30 -17.08 31.22 -5.29
N ILE A 31 -16.72 31.91 -6.38
CA ILE A 31 -16.68 33.37 -6.54
C ILE A 31 -18.06 34.07 -6.42
N SER A 32 -19.10 33.38 -5.97
CA SER A 32 -20.47 33.89 -5.84
C SER A 32 -20.98 34.01 -4.39
N ASN A 33 -20.07 34.06 -3.41
CA ASN A 33 -20.33 34.30 -1.97
C ASN A 33 -20.92 33.12 -1.19
N GLY A 34 -20.59 31.88 -1.57
CA GLY A 34 -20.86 30.69 -0.78
C GLY A 34 -19.57 29.91 -0.52
N LEU A 35 -19.24 29.70 0.76
CA LEU A 35 -18.24 28.70 1.16
C LEU A 35 -18.91 27.33 1.10
N PHE A 36 -18.52 26.51 0.13
CA PHE A 36 -18.96 25.13 0.05
C PHE A 36 -17.84 24.23 0.59
N VAL A 37 -18.08 23.61 1.75
CA VAL A 37 -17.14 22.68 2.35
C VAL A 37 -17.52 21.29 1.87
N LEU A 38 -16.68 20.70 1.02
CA LEU A 38 -16.74 19.26 0.78
C LEU A 38 -16.02 18.61 1.96
N GLU A 39 -16.77 17.97 2.85
CA GLU A 39 -16.21 17.02 3.81
C GLU A 39 -15.86 15.76 3.00
N LEU A 40 -14.58 15.60 2.69
CA LEU A 40 -14.04 14.29 2.32
C LEU A 40 -13.64 13.66 3.67
N THR A 41 -14.14 12.47 3.95
CA THR A 41 -13.73 11.71 5.15
C THR A 41 -12.23 11.44 5.10
N ASP A 42 -11.56 11.48 6.26
CA ASP A 42 -10.12 11.17 6.51
C ASP A 42 -9.47 10.47 5.32
N LEU A 43 -8.69 11.25 4.57
CA LEU A 43 -7.90 10.81 3.45
C LEU A 43 -6.44 10.56 3.84
N ASP A 44 -6.04 10.99 5.04
CA ASP A 44 -4.76 10.77 5.72
C ASP A 44 -5.09 10.09 7.07
N LEU A 45 -5.15 8.75 7.09
CA LEU A 45 -5.58 7.98 8.26
C LEU A 45 -4.50 7.93 9.35
N ASP A 46 -3.22 8.11 9.00
CA ASP A 46 -2.10 7.99 9.91
C ASP A 46 -1.55 9.35 10.43
N ASP A 47 -2.09 10.47 9.92
CA ASP A 47 -1.77 11.87 10.25
C ASP A 47 -0.28 12.21 10.01
N ASP A 48 0.32 11.61 8.99
CA ASP A 48 1.70 11.90 8.58
C ASP A 48 1.82 13.14 7.67
N GLY A 49 0.69 13.65 7.17
CA GLY A 49 0.59 14.80 6.27
C GLY A 49 0.59 14.43 4.78
N VAL A 50 0.49 13.15 4.45
CA VAL A 50 0.32 12.58 3.11
C VAL A 50 -1.06 11.93 3.01
N ILE A 51 -1.69 12.04 1.85
CA ILE A 51 -2.96 11.36 1.60
C ILE A 51 -2.67 9.87 1.36
N ASP A 52 -3.29 8.95 2.10
CA ASP A 52 -3.12 7.48 2.02
C ASP A 52 -3.19 6.98 0.56
N GLY A 53 -4.14 7.49 -0.22
CA GLY A 53 -4.29 7.12 -1.63
C GLY A 53 -3.15 7.57 -2.56
N CYS A 54 -2.16 8.30 -2.04
CA CYS A 54 -0.93 8.69 -2.71
C CYS A 54 0.30 7.96 -2.16
N GLU A 55 0.12 7.14 -1.13
CA GLU A 55 1.17 6.36 -0.51
C GLU A 55 1.27 4.97 -1.14
N PRO A 56 2.47 4.39 -1.22
CA PRO A 56 2.62 2.99 -1.56
C PRO A 56 2.16 2.12 -0.39
N GLU A 57 1.39 1.07 -0.67
CA GLU A 57 1.07 0.04 0.32
C GLU A 57 2.36 -0.58 0.85
N LEU A 58 2.48 -0.62 2.18
CA LEU A 58 3.62 -1.21 2.87
C LEU A 58 3.32 -2.68 3.14
N PHE A 59 4.35 -3.52 3.07
CA PHE A 59 4.21 -4.95 3.38
C PHE A 59 5.43 -5.53 4.08
N ILE A 60 5.28 -6.77 4.55
CA ILE A 60 6.37 -7.60 5.05
C ILE A 60 6.54 -8.77 4.09
N ARG A 61 7.71 -8.86 3.44
CA ARG A 61 8.04 -9.94 2.51
C ARG A 61 8.02 -11.28 3.25
N GLY A 62 7.22 -12.20 2.73
CA GLY A 62 6.98 -13.51 3.31
C GLY A 62 5.80 -13.60 4.27
N GLU A 63 5.11 -12.50 4.60
CA GLU A 63 3.88 -12.51 5.40
C GLU A 63 2.71 -12.24 4.45
N VAL A 64 2.26 -13.29 3.77
CA VAL A 64 1.31 -13.17 2.64
C VAL A 64 -0.15 -13.25 3.09
N ASN A 65 -0.39 -13.74 4.31
CA ASN A 65 -1.74 -14.00 4.81
C ASN A 65 -2.36 -12.78 5.54
N GLY A 66 -1.57 -11.72 5.77
CA GLY A 66 -1.98 -10.44 6.33
C GLY A 66 -2.14 -10.44 7.85
N ASP A 67 -1.56 -11.40 8.58
CA ASP A 67 -1.67 -11.49 10.05
C ASP A 67 -0.51 -10.82 10.81
N GLY A 68 0.45 -10.27 10.08
CA GLY A 68 1.62 -9.56 10.61
C GLY A 68 2.70 -10.46 11.21
N VAL A 69 2.67 -11.78 10.96
CA VAL A 69 3.69 -12.72 11.43
C VAL A 69 4.14 -13.64 10.28
N VAL A 70 5.42 -13.54 9.90
CA VAL A 70 6.03 -14.51 8.97
C VAL A 70 6.17 -15.88 9.65
N ASP A 71 5.33 -16.84 9.29
CA ASP A 71 5.38 -18.22 9.76
C ASP A 71 4.98 -19.26 8.70
N ILE A 72 4.65 -20.49 9.13
CA ILE A 72 4.30 -21.58 8.20
C ILE A 72 2.94 -21.38 7.52
N ALA A 73 2.04 -20.59 8.11
CA ALA A 73 0.75 -20.25 7.52
C ALA A 73 0.93 -19.50 6.20
N ASP A 74 1.96 -18.65 6.08
CA ASP A 74 2.30 -17.95 4.83
C ASP A 74 2.69 -18.92 3.72
N VAL A 75 3.52 -19.91 4.05
CA VAL A 75 3.91 -20.96 3.11
C VAL A 75 2.68 -21.71 2.61
N VAL A 76 1.75 -22.04 3.51
CA VAL A 76 0.50 -22.71 3.14
C VAL A 76 -0.34 -21.80 2.24
N PHE A 77 -0.42 -20.51 2.54
CA PHE A 77 -1.16 -19.55 1.75
C PHE A 77 -0.62 -19.42 0.32
N VAL A 78 0.71 -19.33 0.13
CA VAL A 78 1.33 -19.34 -1.21
C VAL A 78 0.96 -20.60 -1.98
N LEU A 79 1.01 -21.77 -1.34
CA LEU A 79 0.65 -23.04 -2.00
C LEU A 79 -0.85 -23.12 -2.35
N ASP A 80 -1.72 -22.60 -1.48
CA ASP A 80 -3.16 -22.54 -1.74
C ASP A 80 -3.46 -21.59 -2.92
N TYR A 81 -2.79 -20.43 -2.99
CA TYR A 81 -2.88 -19.54 -4.15
C TYR A 81 -2.47 -20.25 -5.45
N LEU A 82 -1.33 -20.94 -5.46
CA LEU A 82 -0.78 -21.58 -6.66
C LEU A 82 -1.59 -22.79 -7.15
N PHE A 83 -2.15 -23.59 -6.25
CA PHE A 83 -2.73 -24.90 -6.59
C PHE A 83 -4.24 -25.00 -6.39
N VAL A 84 -4.82 -24.18 -5.53
CA VAL A 84 -6.26 -24.20 -5.22
C VAL A 84 -6.95 -23.00 -5.86
N GLY A 85 -6.30 -21.83 -5.88
CA GLY A 85 -6.83 -20.60 -6.48
C GLY A 85 -8.01 -20.01 -5.71
N GLU A 86 -8.20 -20.40 -4.45
CA GLU A 86 -9.22 -19.85 -3.54
C GLU A 86 -8.70 -18.67 -2.70
N SER A 87 -7.38 -18.45 -2.68
CA SER A 87 -6.71 -17.43 -1.88
C SER A 87 -5.91 -16.51 -2.79
N ASP A 88 -6.43 -15.33 -3.11
CA ASP A 88 -5.70 -14.30 -3.85
C ASP A 88 -4.97 -13.40 -2.85
N PRO A 89 -3.63 -13.31 -2.87
CA PRO A 89 -2.92 -12.41 -1.99
C PRO A 89 -3.23 -10.98 -2.40
N GLY A 90 -3.88 -10.22 -1.51
CA GLY A 90 -4.11 -8.78 -1.71
C GLY A 90 -2.80 -8.00 -1.88
N CYS A 91 -1.68 -8.57 -1.42
CA CYS A 91 -0.34 -8.10 -1.69
C CYS A 91 0.52 -9.20 -2.30
N GLN A 92 0.79 -9.11 -3.61
CA GLN A 92 1.57 -10.12 -4.32
C GLN A 92 3.05 -10.07 -3.93
N ASP A 93 3.58 -8.88 -3.67
CA ASP A 93 4.97 -8.67 -3.24
C ASP A 93 5.28 -9.38 -1.90
N ALA A 94 4.28 -9.50 -1.03
CA ALA A 94 4.42 -10.25 0.21
C ALA A 94 4.54 -11.77 -0.03
N GLY A 95 3.96 -12.27 -1.12
CA GLY A 95 4.02 -13.67 -1.55
C GLY A 95 5.27 -14.03 -2.36
N ASP A 96 5.96 -13.04 -2.94
CA ASP A 96 7.27 -13.20 -3.59
C ASP A 96 8.38 -13.24 -2.53
N GLY A 97 8.49 -14.40 -1.89
CA GLY A 97 9.42 -14.64 -0.79
C GLY A 97 10.89 -14.67 -1.21
N ASN A 98 11.18 -14.88 -2.51
CA ASN A 98 12.54 -14.89 -3.03
C ASN A 98 12.95 -13.59 -3.74
N ASP A 99 11.99 -12.69 -3.99
CA ASP A 99 12.15 -11.37 -4.65
C ASP A 99 12.69 -11.53 -6.09
N ASP A 100 12.04 -12.40 -6.88
CA ASP A 100 12.35 -12.65 -8.30
C ASP A 100 11.30 -12.12 -9.29
N GLY A 101 10.24 -11.50 -8.78
CA GLY A 101 9.15 -10.89 -9.52
C GLY A 101 8.11 -11.89 -10.00
N ALA A 102 8.04 -13.08 -9.41
CA ALA A 102 7.01 -14.07 -9.68
C ALA A 102 6.64 -14.87 -8.43
N ILE A 103 5.34 -15.06 -8.19
CA ILE A 103 4.88 -15.99 -7.17
C ILE A 103 4.85 -17.40 -7.76
N ASP A 104 5.74 -18.27 -7.27
CA ASP A 104 5.81 -19.68 -7.60
C ASP A 104 6.27 -20.57 -6.42
N LEU A 105 6.65 -21.82 -6.72
CA LEU A 105 7.04 -22.79 -5.68
C LEU A 105 8.36 -22.41 -4.98
N ALA A 106 9.21 -21.62 -5.63
CA ALA A 106 10.48 -21.15 -5.09
C ALA A 106 10.28 -20.22 -3.88
N ASP A 107 9.18 -19.47 -3.82
CA ASP A 107 8.84 -18.62 -2.68
C ASP A 107 8.56 -19.46 -1.43
N ALA A 108 7.69 -20.46 -1.58
CA ALA A 108 7.38 -21.40 -0.51
C ALA A 108 8.65 -22.14 -0.02
N ILE A 109 9.54 -22.53 -0.93
CA ILE A 109 10.82 -23.18 -0.58
C ILE A 109 11.72 -22.20 0.17
N THR A 110 11.80 -20.94 -0.26
CA THR A 110 12.65 -19.91 0.34
C THR A 110 12.19 -19.61 1.76
N LEU A 111 10.88 -19.44 1.98
CA LEU A 111 10.31 -19.22 3.32
C LEU A 111 10.54 -20.43 4.23
N LEU A 112 10.37 -21.67 3.74
CA LEU A 112 10.68 -22.87 4.53
C LEU A 112 12.18 -22.97 4.89
N GLY A 113 13.06 -22.56 3.98
CA GLY A 113 14.50 -22.47 4.21
C GLY A 113 14.83 -21.51 5.35
N PHE A 114 14.25 -20.32 5.32
CA PHE A 114 14.37 -19.32 6.39
C PHE A 114 13.83 -19.85 7.73
N LEU A 115 12.59 -20.37 7.75
CA LEU A 115 11.89 -20.78 8.98
C LEU A 115 12.51 -21.99 9.67
N PHE A 116 13.02 -22.97 8.90
CA PHE A 116 13.41 -24.27 9.44
C PHE A 116 14.85 -24.70 9.17
N SER A 117 15.52 -24.11 8.18
CA SER A 117 16.88 -24.51 7.77
C SER A 117 17.96 -23.51 8.16
N GLY A 118 17.57 -22.32 8.65
CA GLY A 118 18.51 -21.25 8.98
C GLY A 118 19.13 -20.60 7.74
N ASP A 119 18.42 -20.65 6.61
CA ASP A 119 18.80 -19.90 5.42
C ASP A 119 18.63 -18.39 5.66
N ALA A 120 19.05 -17.58 4.68
CA ALA A 120 18.94 -16.13 4.78
C ALA A 120 17.49 -15.69 4.98
N ALA A 121 17.30 -14.63 5.74
CA ALA A 121 16.00 -13.96 5.85
C ALA A 121 15.55 -13.43 4.47
N PRO A 122 14.23 -13.26 4.25
CA PRO A 122 13.71 -12.60 3.06
C PRO A 122 14.39 -11.26 2.81
N GLN A 123 14.50 -10.89 1.53
CA GLN A 123 14.98 -9.56 1.15
C GLN A 123 14.01 -8.50 1.68
N ALA A 124 14.48 -7.25 1.76
CA ALA A 124 13.62 -6.17 2.21
C ALA A 124 12.36 -6.07 1.31
N PRO A 125 11.20 -5.71 1.87
CA PRO A 125 10.96 -5.32 3.27
C PRO A 125 10.77 -6.52 4.23
N PHE A 126 11.66 -6.68 5.22
CA PHE A 126 11.55 -7.68 6.29
C PHE A 126 12.52 -7.31 7.44
N PRO A 127 12.16 -7.51 8.73
CA PRO A 127 10.87 -7.96 9.26
C PRO A 127 9.87 -6.81 9.45
N GLU A 128 10.28 -5.58 9.18
CA GLU A 128 9.45 -4.38 9.31
C GLU A 128 8.75 -4.09 7.99
N CYS A 129 7.59 -3.43 8.10
CA CYS A 129 6.85 -2.90 6.96
C CYS A 129 7.73 -1.97 6.10
N GLY A 130 7.59 -2.08 4.79
CA GLY A 130 8.26 -1.21 3.85
C GLY A 130 7.73 -1.37 2.43
N ILE A 131 8.25 -0.52 1.54
CA ILE A 131 8.03 -0.63 0.10
C ILE A 131 8.92 -1.72 -0.49
N ASP A 132 8.54 -2.22 -1.68
CA ASP A 132 9.45 -3.04 -2.46
C ASP A 132 10.63 -2.18 -2.97
N PRO A 133 11.89 -2.48 -2.59
CA PRO A 133 13.05 -1.82 -3.16
C PRO A 133 13.38 -2.27 -4.59
N THR A 134 12.86 -3.43 -5.01
CA THR A 134 12.97 -3.95 -6.37
C THR A 134 11.70 -3.59 -7.14
N ALA A 135 11.84 -3.39 -8.44
CA ALA A 135 10.72 -2.99 -9.28
C ALA A 135 10.41 -4.12 -10.25
N ASP A 136 9.19 -4.63 -10.18
CA ASP A 136 8.70 -5.66 -11.09
C ASP A 136 7.22 -5.41 -11.47
N ALA A 137 6.46 -6.48 -11.71
CA ALA A 137 5.08 -6.43 -12.16
C ALA A 137 4.08 -6.95 -11.12
N LEU A 138 4.57 -7.42 -9.97
CA LEU A 138 3.77 -7.72 -8.80
C LEU A 138 3.38 -6.39 -8.14
N GLU A 139 2.20 -6.39 -7.53
CA GLU A 139 1.64 -5.21 -6.91
C GLU A 139 1.13 -5.57 -5.51
N CYS A 140 1.20 -4.59 -4.62
CA CYS A 140 0.58 -4.63 -3.31
C CYS A 140 -0.68 -3.75 -3.34
N GLU A 141 -1.85 -4.35 -3.58
CA GLU A 141 -3.12 -3.60 -3.68
C GLU A 141 -3.77 -3.39 -2.31
N SER A 142 -3.57 -4.32 -1.38
CA SER A 142 -4.07 -4.21 -0.01
C SER A 142 -3.25 -5.05 0.94
N TYR A 143 -2.79 -4.45 2.04
CA TYR A 143 -2.07 -5.18 3.07
C TYR A 143 -2.43 -4.74 4.49
N GLY A 144 -3.17 -5.60 5.22
CA GLY A 144 -3.78 -5.23 6.50
C GLY A 144 -2.85 -5.28 7.72
N ALA A 145 -1.62 -5.76 7.57
CA ALA A 145 -0.68 -5.91 8.68
C ALA A 145 0.22 -4.68 8.88
N CYS A 146 0.27 -3.78 7.91
CA CYS A 146 1.02 -2.54 7.99
C CYS A 146 0.12 -1.34 8.30
N PRO A 147 0.64 -0.34 9.03
CA PRO A 147 -0.09 0.88 9.34
C PRO A 147 -0.37 1.72 8.10
#